data_AF-A0A6B3RTH9-F1
#
_entry.id   AF-A0A6B3RTH9-F1
#
_cell.length_a   1.000
_cell.length_b   1.000
_cell.length_c   1.000
_cell.angle_alpha   90.00
_cell.angle_beta   90.00
_cell.angle_gamma   90.00
#
_symmetry.space_group_name_H-M   'P 1'
#
loop_
_entity.id
_entity.type
_entity.pdbx_description
1 polymer ?
#
loop_
_entity_poly.entity_id
_entity_poly.type
_entity_poly.pdbx_seq_one_letter_code
_entity_poly.pdbx_strand_id
1 'polypeptide(L)' 'MDKFKLLEDKYEQHFKIPFPTRIIGFWDPVHDSPDYIENIGYENMKKAIEEAIQNNEPIEEIPQDIWDSIVF' A
#
# COMPACT_ATOMS: atom_id res chain seq x y z
N MET A 1 -6.35 6.08 -16.34
CA MET A 1 -6.69 5.23 -15.19
C MET A 1 -5.47 5.28 -14.29
N ASP A 2 -5.64 5.63 -13.02
CA ASP A 2 -4.53 5.76 -12.08
C ASP A 2 -3.86 4.39 -11.89
N LYS A 3 -2.53 4.32 -12.05
CA LYS A 3 -1.77 3.06 -11.93
C LYS A 3 -1.84 2.49 -10.52
N PHE A 4 -1.95 3.33 -9.50
CA PHE A 4 -2.15 2.89 -8.12
C PHE A 4 -3.51 2.24 -7.96
N LYS A 5 -4.55 2.82 -8.56
CA LYS A 5 -5.90 2.27 -8.53
C LYS A 5 -5.97 0.87 -9.16
N LEU A 6 -5.22 0.63 -10.23
CA LEU A 6 -5.13 -0.71 -10.84
C LEU A 6 -4.54 -1.76 -9.88
N LEU A 7 -3.57 -1.37 -9.05
CA LEU A 7 -2.98 -2.25 -8.04
C LEU A 7 -3.95 -2.52 -6.90
N GLU A 8 -4.63 -1.49 -6.40
CA GLU A 8 -5.70 -1.64 -5.40
C GLU A 8 -6.79 -2.60 -5.89
N ASP A 9 -7.32 -2.36 -7.09
CA ASP A 9 -8.38 -3.18 -7.67
C ASP A 9 -7.93 -4.65 -7.82
N LYS A 10 -6.66 -4.89 -8.19
CA LYS A 10 -6.09 -6.25 -8.25
C LYS A 10 -6.09 -6.93 -6.88
N TYR A 11 -5.69 -6.20 -5.84
CA TYR A 11 -5.69 -6.70 -4.46
C TYR A 11 -7.12 -7.00 -3.97
N GLU A 12 -8.04 -6.05 -4.14
CA GLU A 12 -9.44 -6.19 -3.72
C GLU A 12 -10.15 -7.33 -4.45
N GLN A 13 -9.83 -7.53 -5.74
CA GLN A 13 -10.34 -8.65 -6.51
C GLN A 13 -9.85 -10.00 -6.00
N HIS A 14 -8.60 -10.11 -5.53
CA HIS A 14 -8.04 -11.35 -5.00
C HIS A 14 -8.60 -11.66 -3.61
N PHE A 15 -8.51 -10.71 -2.68
CA PHE A 15 -8.85 -10.93 -1.27
C PHE A 15 -10.31 -10.68 -0.92
N LYS A 16 -11.09 -10.03 -1.79
CA LYS A 16 -12.50 -9.64 -1.56
C LYS A 16 -12.71 -8.74 -0.34
N ILE A 17 -11.69 -7.97 0.01
CA ILE A 17 -11.70 -6.94 1.06
C ILE A 17 -11.16 -5.63 0.49
N PRO A 18 -11.52 -4.46 1.06
CA PRO A 18 -10.97 -3.17 0.63
C PRO A 18 -9.44 -3.13 0.76
N PHE A 19 -8.78 -2.37 -0.12
CA PHE A 19 -7.35 -2.10 0.01
C PHE A 19 -7.10 -1.29 1.31
N PRO A 20 -6.12 -1.68 2.14
CA PRO A 20 -5.91 -1.01 3.41
C PRO A 20 -5.42 0.44 3.21
N THR A 21 -5.85 1.32 4.10
CA THR A 21 -5.56 2.77 4.00
C THR A 21 -4.51 3.23 5.01
N ARG A 22 -4.39 2.52 6.13
CA ARG A 22 -3.41 2.76 7.19
C ARG A 22 -2.31 1.71 7.12
N ILE A 23 -1.30 1.96 6.30
CA ILE A 23 -0.18 1.04 6.08
C ILE A 23 1.11 1.86 6.07
N ILE A 24 2.14 1.36 6.74
CA ILE A 24 3.50 1.92 6.66
C ILE A 24 4.28 1.11 5.63
N GLY A 25 5.08 1.78 4.79
CA GLY A 25 6.12 1.12 4.00
C GLY A 25 6.01 1.27 2.48
N PHE A 26 4.90 1.78 1.94
CA PHE A 26 4.84 2.16 0.52
C PHE A 26 5.40 3.54 0.25
N TRP A 27 5.20 4.43 1.22
CA TRP A 27 5.62 5.82 1.15
C TRP A 27 6.74 6.05 2.15
N ASP A 28 7.86 6.57 1.68
CA ASP A 28 8.92 7.05 2.54
C ASP A 28 8.58 8.51 2.93
N PRO A 29 8.23 8.79 4.18
CA PRO A 29 7.86 10.14 4.61
C PRO A 29 9.03 11.13 4.50
N VAL A 30 10.27 10.65 4.39
CA VAL A 30 11.47 11.49 4.21
C VAL A 30 11.67 11.88 2.74
N HIS A 31 11.07 11.14 1.80
CA HIS A 31 11.16 11.37 0.37
C HIS A 31 9.76 11.55 -0.25
N ASP A 32 9.13 12.70 0.01
CA ASP A 32 7.76 13.05 -0.41
C ASP A 32 7.65 13.65 -1.82
N SER A 33 8.75 13.67 -2.58
CA SER A 33 8.75 14.26 -3.92
C SER A 33 7.80 13.46 -4.85
N PRO A 34 7.02 14.13 -5.72
CA PRO A 34 6.11 13.45 -6.64
C PRO A 34 6.78 12.37 -7.50
N ASP A 35 8.03 12.59 -7.91
CA ASP A 35 8.79 11.63 -8.72
C ASP A 35 9.15 10.36 -7.94
N TYR A 36 9.51 10.49 -6.66
CA TYR A 36 9.78 9.36 -5.78
C TYR A 36 8.49 8.56 -5.54
N ILE A 37 7.40 9.27 -5.26
CA ILE A 37 6.08 8.68 -5.05
C ILE A 37 5.66 7.89 -6.29
N GLU A 38 5.72 8.51 -7.46
CA GLU A 38 5.28 7.89 -8.71
C GLU A 38 6.13 6.70 -9.11
N ASN A 39 7.45 6.70 -8.89
CA ASN A 39 8.32 5.64 -9.38
C ASN A 39 8.64 4.60 -8.29
N ILE A 40 9.14 5.05 -7.14
CA ILE A 40 9.58 4.17 -6.04
C ILE A 40 8.38 3.69 -5.21
N GLY A 41 7.48 4.60 -4.84
CA GLY A 41 6.28 4.24 -4.07
C GLY A 41 5.39 3.26 -4.82
N TYR A 42 5.25 3.45 -6.13
CA TYR A 42 4.54 2.52 -7.01
C TYR A 42 5.16 1.11 -7.04
N GLU A 43 6.47 0.99 -7.27
CA GLU A 43 7.11 -0.34 -7.34
C GLU A 43 7.09 -1.04 -5.97
N ASN A 44 7.21 -0.29 -4.87
CA ASN A 44 7.07 -0.84 -3.53
C ASN A 44 5.66 -1.38 -3.27
N MET A 45 4.62 -0.61 -3.62
CA MET A 45 3.23 -1.05 -3.49
C MET A 45 2.94 -2.28 -4.37
N LYS A 46 3.39 -2.26 -5.62
CA LYS A 46 3.25 -3.38 -6.54
C LYS A 46 3.88 -4.65 -5.98
N LYS A 47 5.12 -4.56 -5.49
CA LYS A 47 5.85 -5.70 -4.91
C LYS A 47 5.10 -6.29 -3.72
N ALA A 48 4.64 -5.46 -2.78
CA ALA A 48 3.93 -5.95 -1.60
C ALA A 48 2.58 -6.58 -1.93
N ILE A 49 1.84 -6.02 -2.90
CA ILE A 49 0.59 -6.64 -3.37
C ILE A 49 0.88 -7.99 -4.04
N GLU A 50 1.94 -8.08 -4.84
CA GLU A 50 2.35 -9.34 -5.46
C GLU A 50 2.75 -10.39 -4.42
N GLU A 51 3.53 -10.01 -3.40
CA GLU A 51 3.91 -10.89 -2.29
C GLU A 51 2.69 -11.33 -1.47
N ALA A 52 1.79 -10.41 -1.14
CA ALA A 52 0.53 -10.70 -0.45
C ALA A 52 -0.29 -11.74 -1.22
N ILE A 53 -0.50 -11.51 -2.52
CA ILE A 53 -1.25 -12.42 -3.40
C ILE A 53 -0.55 -13.78 -3.51
N GLN A 54 0.77 -13.80 -3.67
CA GLN A 54 1.56 -15.04 -3.79
C GLN A 54 1.47 -15.90 -2.53
N ASN A 55 1.54 -15.27 -1.36
CA ASN A 55 1.45 -15.95 -0.07
C ASN A 55 0.00 -16.19 0.38
N ASN A 56 -0.96 -15.59 -0.31
CA ASN A 56 -2.37 -15.54 0.09
C ASN A 56 -2.57 -14.95 1.50
N GLU A 57 -1.75 -13.96 1.84
CA GLU A 57 -1.74 -13.25 3.12
C GLU A 57 -2.12 -11.79 2.86
N PRO A 58 -3.28 -11.31 3.34
CA PRO A 58 -3.67 -9.91 3.19
C PRO A 58 -2.66 -8.97 3.85
N ILE A 59 -2.48 -7.77 3.28
CA ILE A 59 -1.70 -6.71 3.90
C ILE A 59 -2.43 -6.27 5.17
N GLU A 60 -1.72 -6.28 6.30
CA GLU A 60 -2.27 -5.87 7.59
C GLU A 60 -2.50 -4.36 7.63
N GLU A 61 -3.72 -3.96 7.98
CA GLU A 61 -4.04 -2.55 8.22
C GLU A 61 -3.73 -2.21 9.67
N ILE A 62 -2.97 -1.14 9.88
CA ILE A 62 -2.67 -0.64 11.21
C ILE A 62 -3.98 -0.13 11.85
N PRO A 63 -4.30 -0.58 13.07
CA PRO A 63 -5.45 -0.06 13.82
C PRO A 63 -5.39 1.47 13.96
N GLN A 64 -6.54 2.13 13.93
CA GLN A 64 -6.61 3.60 13.92
C GLN A 64 -5.94 4.24 15.14
N ASP A 65 -6.13 3.68 16.33
CA ASP A 65 -5.51 4.14 17.57
C ASP A 65 -3.97 4.09 17.52
N ILE A 66 -3.41 3.08 16.85
CA ILE A 66 -1.98 2.98 16.61
C ILE A 66 -1.54 3.98 15.53
N TRP A 67 -2.28 4.08 14.43
CA TRP A 67 -1.98 5.01 13.33
C TRP A 67 -1.94 6.46 13.79
N ASP A 68 -2.92 6.88 14.58
CA ASP A 68 -3.04 8.24 15.12
C ASP A 68 -1.90 8.58 16.10
N SER A 69 -1.18 7.58 16.60
CA SER A 69 -0.01 7.75 17.48
C SER A 69 1.32 7.87 16.74
N ILE A 70 1.35 7.57 15.43
CA ILE A 70 2.55 7.67 14.60
C ILE A 70 2.76 9.14 14.21
N VAL A 71 3.94 9.67 14.50
CA VAL A 71 4.38 10.98 14.03
C VAL A 71 5.05 10.80 12.68
N PHE A 72 4.46 11.38 11.64
CA PHE A 72 5.01 11.41 10.27
C PHE A 72 6.00 12.57 10.09
#